data_AF-A0A2G4GF17-F1
#
_entry.id   AF-A0A2G4GF17-F1
#
_cell.length_a   1.000
_cell.length_b   1.000
_cell.length_c   1.000
_cell.angle_alpha   90.00
_cell.angle_beta   90.00
_cell.angle_gamma   90.00
#
_symmetry.space_group_name_H-M   'P 1'
#
loop_
_entity.id
_entity.type
_entity.pdbx_description
1 polymer ?
#
loop_
_entity_poly.entity_id
_entity_poly.type
_entity_poly.pdbx_seq_one_letter_code
_entity_poly.pdbx_strand_id
1 'polypeptide(L)'
;MMGDVMFHSGQIKQSVQFWNQLTSQQRGDLRANFAATGLFAVPENRTLKLGTGMGLVHNIITDSHFAQRKRIGRLEIALDITGEPWGIGVNENCAVVIDRATGRVESVGATDEVATLVRRDPAGSWPLVRGSHFKIGDAPAIVPTK
;
A
#
# COMPACT_ATOMS: atom_id res chain seq x y z
N MET A 1 -0.74 0.41 -11.83
CA MET A 1 -1.50 0.42 -10.55
C MET A 1 -2.06 1.82 -10.35
N MET A 2 -3.21 1.94 -9.69
CA MET A 2 -4.08 3.12 -9.79
C MET A 2 -3.70 4.30 -8.88
N GLY A 3 -2.89 4.10 -7.83
CA GLY A 3 -2.46 5.16 -6.91
C GLY A 3 -1.35 6.07 -7.46
N ASP A 4 -0.82 6.95 -6.61
CA ASP A 4 0.32 7.84 -6.92
C ASP A 4 1.63 7.08 -7.16
N VAL A 5 1.76 5.90 -6.55
CA VAL A 5 2.89 4.99 -6.71
C VAL A 5 2.44 3.66 -7.30
N MET A 6 3.25 3.08 -8.18
CA MET A 6 3.05 1.75 -8.72
C MET A 6 4.21 0.80 -8.44
N PHE A 7 3.85 -0.45 -8.13
CA PHE A 7 4.79 -1.58 -8.21
C PHE A 7 5.00 -1.98 -9.67
N HIS A 8 6.24 -1.95 -10.13
CA HIS A 8 6.63 -2.47 -11.45
C HIS A 8 6.92 -3.98 -11.38
N SER A 9 7.67 -4.39 -10.36
CA SER A 9 8.03 -5.78 -10.10
C SER A 9 8.63 -5.89 -8.70
N GLY A 10 8.98 -7.10 -8.29
CA GLY A 10 9.72 -7.32 -7.05
C GLY A 10 9.20 -8.51 -6.25
N GLN A 11 10.15 -9.31 -5.79
CA GLN A 11 9.96 -10.46 -4.93
C GLN A 11 10.11 -10.04 -3.47
N ILE A 12 9.24 -10.55 -2.60
CA ILE A 12 9.14 -10.09 -1.21
C ILE A 12 10.40 -10.42 -0.42
N LYS A 13 10.86 -11.68 -0.47
CA LYS A 13 12.00 -12.14 0.33
C LYS A 13 13.27 -11.33 0.05
N GLN A 14 13.57 -11.11 -1.23
CA GLN A 14 14.73 -10.33 -1.67
C GLN A 14 14.58 -8.86 -1.28
N SER A 15 13.38 -8.28 -1.43
CA SER A 15 13.14 -6.88 -1.07
C SER A 15 13.34 -6.64 0.43
N VAL A 16 12.82 -7.53 1.27
CA VAL A 16 12.97 -7.46 2.74
C VAL A 16 14.43 -7.68 3.15
N GLN A 17 15.10 -8.67 2.58
CA GLN A 17 16.53 -8.93 2.86
C GLN A 17 17.40 -7.73 2.51
N PHE A 18 17.20 -7.17 1.30
CA PHE A 18 17.88 -5.95 0.87
C PHE A 18 17.61 -4.80 1.84
N TRP A 19 16.33 -4.55 2.16
CA TRP A 19 15.94 -3.45 3.04
C TRP A 19 16.59 -3.54 4.43
N ASN A 20 16.66 -4.74 4.99
CA ASN A 20 17.25 -5.00 6.31
C ASN A 20 18.77 -4.86 6.36
N GLN A 21 19.46 -4.94 5.22
CA GLN A 21 20.91 -4.76 5.15
C GLN A 21 21.33 -3.28 5.07
N LEU A 22 20.40 -2.38 4.77
CA LEU A 22 20.68 -0.96 4.62
C LEU A 22 20.83 -0.25 5.97
N THR A 23 21.81 0.63 6.04
CA THR A 23 21.97 1.61 7.12
C THR A 23 20.89 2.69 7.05
N SER A 24 20.68 3.42 8.15
CA SER A 24 19.74 4.56 8.20
C SER A 24 20.06 5.64 7.16
N GLN A 25 21.34 5.92 6.92
CA GLN A 25 21.78 6.89 5.91
C GLN A 25 21.37 6.43 4.50
N GLN A 26 21.69 5.18 4.14
CA GLN A 26 21.34 4.63 2.83
C GLN A 26 19.82 4.59 2.60
N ARG A 27 19.02 4.29 3.63
CA ARG A 27 17.56 4.38 3.54
C ARG A 27 17.10 5.82 3.31
N GLY A 28 17.72 6.79 4.00
CA GLY A 28 17.49 8.22 3.77
C GLY A 28 17.78 8.64 2.33
N ASP A 29 18.93 8.21 1.78
CA ASP A 29 19.35 8.53 0.43
C ASP A 29 18.40 7.92 -0.62
N LEU A 30 17.91 6.69 -0.40
CA LEU A 30 16.93 6.05 -1.29
C LEU A 30 15.56 6.75 -1.28
N ARG A 31 15.09 7.19 -0.11
CA ARG A 31 13.87 7.99 0.02
C ARG A 31 14.02 9.32 -0.72
N ALA A 32 15.15 10.01 -0.54
CA ALA A 32 15.45 11.25 -1.22
C ALA A 32 15.52 11.08 -2.75
N ASN A 33 16.14 10.00 -3.23
CA ASN A 33 16.19 9.67 -4.64
C ASN A 33 14.78 9.42 -5.21
N PHE A 34 13.96 8.62 -4.52
CA PHE A 34 12.57 8.41 -4.95
C PHE A 34 11.79 9.72 -4.98
N ALA A 35 11.92 10.57 -3.97
CA ALA A 35 11.26 11.88 -3.94
C ALA A 35 11.68 12.78 -5.11
N ALA A 36 12.93 12.68 -5.57
CA ALA A 36 13.45 13.46 -6.69
C ALA A 36 13.08 12.89 -8.07
N THR A 37 13.00 11.56 -8.21
CA THR A 37 12.90 10.90 -9.52
C THR A 37 11.57 10.18 -9.76
N GLY A 38 10.80 9.93 -8.71
CA GLY A 38 9.62 9.06 -8.73
C GLY A 38 9.96 7.59 -9.01
N LEU A 39 11.24 7.20 -8.98
CA LEU A 39 11.71 5.88 -9.39
C LEU A 39 12.55 5.24 -8.28
N PHE A 40 12.24 3.98 -8.00
CA PHE A 40 13.09 3.13 -7.16
C PHE A 40 13.33 1.82 -7.90
N ALA A 41 14.59 1.52 -8.18
CA ALA A 41 15.00 0.23 -8.71
C ALA A 41 16.42 -0.08 -8.25
N VAL A 42 16.63 -1.28 -7.72
CA VAL A 42 17.99 -1.78 -7.45
C VAL A 42 18.47 -2.56 -8.68
N PRO A 43 19.72 -2.35 -9.15
CA PRO A 43 20.25 -3.01 -10.35
C PRO A 43 20.33 -4.54 -10.23
N GLU A 44 20.59 -5.07 -9.04
CA GLU A 44 20.76 -6.51 -8.81
C GLU A 44 19.44 -7.19 -8.39
N ASN A 45 19.01 -8.14 -9.23
CA ASN A 45 18.03 -9.22 -9.04
C ASN A 45 16.80 -9.00 -8.15
N ARG A 46 15.65 -8.87 -8.82
CA ARG A 46 14.29 -9.21 -8.35
C ARG A 46 13.82 -8.49 -7.07
N THR A 47 14.51 -7.47 -6.59
CA THR A 47 14.05 -6.57 -5.54
C THR A 47 12.89 -5.70 -6.03
N LEU A 48 12.24 -5.03 -5.08
CA LEU A 48 11.13 -4.12 -5.32
C LEU A 48 11.52 -3.05 -6.36
N LYS A 49 10.63 -2.82 -7.33
CA LYS A 49 10.72 -1.69 -8.25
C LYS A 49 9.46 -0.84 -8.12
N LEU A 50 9.64 0.43 -7.83
CA LEU A 50 8.58 1.43 -7.72
C LEU A 50 8.73 2.46 -8.83
N GLY A 51 7.59 2.99 -9.26
CA GLY A 51 7.52 4.12 -10.17
C GLY A 51 6.29 4.98 -9.88
N THR A 52 6.16 6.08 -10.60
CA THR A 52 4.94 6.89 -10.60
C THR A 52 3.75 6.07 -11.11
N GLY A 53 2.64 6.11 -10.38
CA GLY A 53 1.38 5.47 -10.77
C GLY A 53 0.49 6.39 -11.61
N MET A 54 -0.77 5.99 -11.77
CA MET A 54 -1.74 6.74 -12.59
C MET A 54 -2.38 7.91 -11.85
N GLY A 55 -2.20 8.02 -10.52
CA GLY A 55 -2.72 9.13 -9.72
C GLY A 55 -4.26 9.19 -9.67
N LEU A 56 -4.95 8.06 -9.82
CA LEU A 56 -6.41 8.01 -9.70
C LEU A 56 -6.89 8.20 -8.26
N VAL A 57 -6.04 7.80 -7.30
CA VAL A 57 -6.28 7.92 -5.86
C VAL A 57 -5.00 8.42 -5.22
N HIS A 58 -5.09 9.54 -4.52
CA HIS A 58 -3.94 10.19 -3.93
C HIS A 58 -3.62 9.68 -2.53
N ASN A 59 -2.35 9.79 -2.14
CA ASN A 59 -1.85 9.45 -0.81
C ASN A 59 -1.98 7.95 -0.45
N ILE A 60 -2.09 7.09 -1.46
CA ILE A 60 -2.35 5.66 -1.30
C ILE A 60 -1.50 4.85 -2.29
N ILE A 61 -0.79 3.84 -1.77
CA ILE A 61 -0.21 2.76 -2.57
C ILE A 61 -1.19 1.59 -2.61
N THR A 62 -1.51 1.10 -3.80
CA THR A 62 -2.32 -0.12 -3.94
C THR A 62 -1.43 -1.33 -4.22
N ASP A 63 -1.83 -2.52 -3.78
CA ASP A 63 -1.26 -3.82 -4.16
C ASP A 63 -2.38 -4.85 -4.41
N SER A 64 -2.22 -5.77 -5.38
CA SER A 64 -3.22 -6.79 -5.74
C SER A 64 -2.72 -8.21 -5.45
N HIS A 65 -3.62 -9.21 -5.45
CA HIS A 65 -3.29 -10.61 -5.09
C HIS A 65 -2.54 -10.70 -3.77
N PHE A 66 -2.98 -9.91 -2.79
CA PHE A 66 -2.15 -9.49 -1.67
C PHE A 66 -1.82 -10.62 -0.69
N ALA A 67 -2.84 -11.23 -0.09
CA ALA A 67 -2.67 -12.28 0.92
C ALA A 67 -2.03 -13.55 0.33
N GLN A 68 -2.50 -14.01 -0.83
CA GLN A 68 -2.03 -15.27 -1.45
C GLN A 68 -0.54 -15.23 -1.80
N ARG A 69 -0.03 -14.04 -2.14
CA ARG A 69 1.39 -13.85 -2.44
C ARG A 69 2.18 -13.31 -1.25
N LYS A 70 1.58 -13.15 -0.07
CA LYS A 70 2.23 -12.67 1.17
C LYS A 70 2.88 -11.29 1.00
N ARG A 71 2.19 -10.37 0.32
CA ARG A 71 2.74 -9.09 -0.17
C ARG A 71 2.83 -7.97 0.87
N ILE A 72 2.52 -8.22 2.14
CA ILE A 72 2.63 -7.21 3.20
C ILE A 72 4.03 -6.61 3.32
N GLY A 73 5.08 -7.44 3.31
CA GLY A 73 6.44 -6.96 3.51
C GLY A 73 6.94 -6.00 2.42
N ARG A 74 6.47 -6.17 1.17
CA ARG A 74 6.84 -5.24 0.09
C ARG A 74 6.01 -3.96 0.10
N LEU A 75 4.76 -4.03 0.58
CA LEU A 75 3.91 -2.87 0.76
C LEU A 75 4.47 -1.95 1.85
N GLU A 76 4.89 -2.51 2.98
CA GLU A 76 5.59 -1.79 4.05
C GLU A 76 6.85 -1.07 3.55
N ILE A 77 7.71 -1.78 2.81
CA ILE A 77 8.93 -1.18 2.23
C ILE A 77 8.58 -0.05 1.26
N ALA A 78 7.52 -0.21 0.46
CA ALA A 78 7.08 0.83 -0.46
C ALA A 78 6.61 2.08 0.28
N LEU A 79 5.80 1.91 1.33
CA LEU A 79 5.35 3.02 2.17
C LEU A 79 6.54 3.75 2.78
N ASP A 80 7.53 3.01 3.28
CA ASP A 80 8.73 3.62 3.85
C ASP A 80 9.55 4.42 2.83
N ILE A 81 9.79 3.86 1.64
CA ILE A 81 10.58 4.50 0.57
C ILE A 81 9.88 5.76 0.05
N THR A 82 8.58 5.67 -0.17
CA THR A 82 7.79 6.70 -0.86
C THR A 82 7.32 7.79 0.09
N GLY A 83 7.21 7.47 1.39
CA GLY A 83 6.62 8.35 2.39
C GLY A 83 5.09 8.37 2.38
N GLU A 84 4.45 7.60 1.49
CA GLU A 84 2.99 7.53 1.38
C GLU A 84 2.35 7.07 2.71
N PRO A 85 1.25 7.70 3.14
CA PRO A 85 0.68 7.43 4.47
C PRO A 85 -0.09 6.11 4.52
N TRP A 86 -0.59 5.61 3.38
CA TRP A 86 -1.49 4.46 3.33
C TRP A 86 -1.16 3.47 2.23
N GLY A 87 -1.25 2.19 2.56
CA GLY A 87 -1.18 1.06 1.65
C GLY A 87 -2.48 0.27 1.67
N ILE A 88 -2.99 -0.13 0.51
CA ILE A 88 -4.17 -1.01 0.38
C ILE A 88 -3.76 -2.27 -0.39
N GLY A 89 -3.75 -3.41 0.30
CA GLY A 89 -3.59 -4.72 -0.29
C GLY A 89 -4.93 -5.37 -0.58
N VAL A 90 -5.30 -5.59 -1.84
CA VAL A 90 -6.57 -6.22 -2.24
C VAL A 90 -6.34 -7.68 -2.60
N ASN A 91 -7.18 -8.58 -2.08
CA ASN A 91 -7.11 -10.01 -2.36
C ASN A 91 -7.66 -10.36 -3.75
N GLU A 92 -7.47 -11.60 -4.21
CA GLU A 92 -8.12 -12.05 -5.45
C GLU A 92 -9.64 -12.08 -5.31
N ASN A 93 -10.34 -11.85 -6.43
CA ASN A 93 -11.81 -11.83 -6.48
C ASN A 93 -12.44 -10.83 -5.48
N CYS A 94 -11.68 -9.78 -5.16
CA CYS A 94 -12.02 -8.73 -4.23
C CYS A 94 -11.75 -7.37 -4.87
N ALA A 95 -12.45 -6.35 -4.36
CA ALA A 95 -12.35 -4.98 -4.81
C ALA A 95 -12.46 -4.03 -3.61
N VAL A 96 -11.89 -2.84 -3.79
CA VAL A 96 -12.10 -1.70 -2.90
C VAL A 96 -12.67 -0.58 -3.75
N VAL A 97 -13.83 -0.09 -3.34
CA VAL A 97 -14.53 1.03 -3.97
C VAL A 97 -14.18 2.29 -3.17
N ILE A 98 -13.70 3.31 -3.88
CA ILE A 98 -13.32 4.60 -3.27
C ILE A 98 -14.17 5.68 -3.91
N ASP A 99 -15.02 6.31 -3.12
CA ASP A 99 -15.71 7.52 -3.51
C ASP A 99 -14.74 8.71 -3.36
N ARG A 100 -14.33 9.28 -4.49
CA ARG A 100 -13.37 10.39 -4.52
C ARG A 100 -13.94 11.71 -4.01
N ALA A 101 -15.26 11.89 -4.04
CA ALA A 101 -15.90 13.11 -3.56
C ALA A 101 -16.02 13.11 -2.03
N THR A 102 -16.31 11.94 -1.44
CA THR A 102 -16.52 11.82 0.01
C THR A 102 -15.33 11.24 0.77
N GLY A 103 -14.38 10.60 0.07
CA GLY A 103 -13.28 9.84 0.67
C GLY A 103 -13.71 8.52 1.29
N ARG A 104 -14.97 8.09 1.08
CA ARG A 104 -15.49 6.84 1.62
C ARG A 104 -14.87 5.64 0.91
N VAL A 105 -14.48 4.64 1.70
CA VAL A 105 -13.86 3.40 1.22
C VAL A 105 -14.74 2.23 1.63
N GLU A 106 -15.10 1.38 0.67
CA GLU A 106 -15.86 0.15 0.89
C GLU A 106 -15.13 -1.05 0.28
N SER A 107 -15.12 -2.17 0.98
CA SER A 107 -14.56 -3.43 0.49
C SER A 107 -15.69 -4.33 -0.02
N VAL A 108 -15.52 -4.90 -1.21
CA VAL A 108 -16.47 -5.84 -1.82
C VAL A 108 -15.71 -7.09 -2.24
N GLY A 109 -16.15 -8.28 -1.82
CA GLY A 109 -15.48 -9.51 -2.16
C GLY A 109 -16.26 -10.75 -1.79
N ALA A 110 -15.85 -11.88 -2.36
CA ALA A 110 -16.45 -13.19 -2.11
C ALA A 110 -15.80 -13.95 -0.95
N THR A 111 -14.90 -13.30 -0.20
CA THR A 111 -14.09 -13.91 0.88
C THR A 111 -14.23 -13.13 2.18
N ASP A 112 -13.95 -13.79 3.30
CA ASP A 112 -13.98 -13.16 4.63
C ASP A 112 -12.96 -12.03 4.78
N GLU A 113 -11.80 -12.16 4.14
CA GLU A 113 -10.78 -11.10 4.07
C GLU A 113 -10.73 -10.54 2.64
N VAL A 114 -11.19 -9.30 2.47
CA VAL A 114 -11.28 -8.64 1.16
C VAL A 114 -10.06 -7.78 0.85
N ALA A 115 -9.62 -6.98 1.83
CA ALA A 115 -8.48 -6.10 1.70
C ALA A 115 -7.81 -5.84 3.05
N THR A 116 -6.51 -5.60 3.02
CA THR A 116 -5.69 -5.18 4.16
C THR A 116 -5.33 -3.70 4.00
N LEU A 117 -5.57 -2.91 5.05
CA LEU A 117 -5.12 -1.53 5.14
C LEU A 117 -3.84 -1.48 5.98
N VAL A 118 -2.80 -0.87 5.43
CA VAL A 118 -1.53 -0.62 6.10
C VAL A 118 -1.36 0.88 6.25
N ARG A 119 -1.09 1.33 7.47
CA ARG A 119 -0.78 2.73 7.75
C ARG A 119 0.71 2.86 8.02
N ARG A 120 1.37 3.79 7.34
CA ARG A 120 2.74 4.15 7.67
C ARG A 120 2.77 4.92 8.99
N ASP A 121 3.60 4.48 9.93
CA ASP A 121 3.85 5.26 11.14
C ASP A 121 4.60 6.56 10.77
N PRO A 122 4.14 7.75 11.20
CA PRO A 122 4.92 8.97 11.03
C PRO A 122 6.18 8.93 11.90
N ALA A 123 7.23 9.63 11.47
CA ALA A 123 8.54 9.64 12.14
C ALA A 123 8.56 10.25 13.57
N GLY A 124 7.42 10.73 14.09
CA GLY A 124 7.25 11.16 15.47
C GLY A 124 5.81 11.62 15.75
N SER A 125 5.17 11.08 16.80
CA SER A 125 3.82 11.39 17.32
C SER A 125 2.65 11.10 16.33
N TRP A 126 1.46 10.62 16.74
CA TRP A 126 0.44 11.31 17.54
C TRP A 126 -0.68 10.34 18.01
N PRO A 127 -1.42 10.67 19.09
CA PRO A 127 -2.72 10.10 19.40
C PRO A 127 -3.76 10.55 18.35
N LEU A 128 -4.74 9.69 18.04
CA LEU A 128 -5.81 9.96 17.09
C LEU A 128 -6.60 11.23 17.47
N VAL A 129 -6.41 12.33 16.76
CA VAL A 129 -7.28 13.51 16.88
C VAL A 129 -7.75 13.94 15.48
N ARG A 130 -9.03 13.65 15.23
CA ARG A 130 -9.94 14.18 14.19
C ARG A 130 -9.46 14.10 12.73
N GLY A 131 -10.08 13.20 11.96
CA GLY A 131 -10.30 13.43 10.52
C GLY A 131 -9.81 12.38 9.52
N SER A 132 -9.90 11.08 9.82
CA SER A 132 -10.05 10.03 8.80
C SER A 132 -10.80 8.86 9.44
N HIS A 133 -12.13 8.99 9.54
CA HIS A 133 -12.96 7.88 10.00
C HIS A 133 -13.01 6.84 8.88
N PHE A 134 -12.14 5.82 8.95
CA PHE A 134 -12.47 4.54 8.33
C PHE A 134 -13.60 3.92 9.16
N LYS A 135 -14.85 4.17 8.77
CA LYS A 135 -15.92 3.26 9.15
C LYS A 135 -15.73 2.01 8.30
N ILE A 136 -15.15 0.96 8.89
CA ILE A 136 -15.43 -0.40 8.41
C ILE A 136 -16.94 -0.52 8.49
N GLY A 137 -17.61 -0.50 7.33
CA GLY A 137 -19.05 -0.59 7.27
C GLY A 137 -19.51 -1.82 8.05
N ASP A 138 -20.62 -1.68 8.79
CA ASP A 138 -21.36 -2.84 9.26
C ASP A 138 -21.47 -3.82 8.09
N ALA A 139 -21.16 -5.10 8.34
CA ALA A 139 -21.27 -6.14 7.31
C ALA A 139 -22.61 -5.96 6.56
N PRO A 140 -22.63 -5.92 5.22
CA PRO A 140 -23.88 -5.77 4.49
C PRO A 140 -24.85 -6.84 5.00
N ALA A 141 -26.00 -6.42 5.50
CA ALA A 141 -27.02 -7.35 5.96
C ALA A 141 -27.30 -8.30 4.79
N ILE A 142 -27.07 -9.60 5.01
CA ILE A 142 -27.42 -10.64 4.05
C ILE A 142 -28.92 -10.49 3.82
N VAL A 143 -29.31 -10.02 2.64
CA VAL A 143 -30.72 -10.03 2.24
C VAL A 143 -31.05 -11.48 1.94
N PRO A 144 -31.90 -12.17 2.74
CA PRO A 144 -32.29 -13.53 2.41
C PRO A 144 -33.01 -13.51 1.06
N THR A 145 -32.50 -14.29 0.11
CA THR A 145 -33.19 -14.56 -1.15
C THR A 145 -34.51 -15.25 -0.82
N LYS A 146 -35.62 -14.64 -1.24
CA LYS A 146 -36.95 -15.26 -1.19
C LYS A 146 -37.02 -16.50 -2.09
#